data_AF-A0A0F7SAX2-F1
#
_entry.id   AF-A0A0F7SAX2-F1
#
_cell.length_a   1.000
_cell.length_b   1.000
_cell.length_c   1.000
_cell.angle_alpha   90.00
_cell.angle_beta   90.00
_cell.angle_gamma   90.00
#
_symmetry.space_group_name_H-M   'P 1'
#
loop_
_entity.id
_entity.type
_entity.pdbx_description
1 polymer ?
#
loop_
_entity_poly.entity_id
_entity_poly.type
_entity_poly.pdbx_seq_one_letter_code
_entity_poly.pdbx_strand_id
1 'polypeptide(L)'
;MGVCGYDCQGWDSCFVMSDPPGYHKDKPALEMYSLKSGIKLSVATNQPAVQVYTCDGIDNPSKGSIPRKQVHGGKVGEEIGEVVYGNHECVVLEMEDYIDGINNP
;
A
#
# COMPACT_ATOMS: atom_id res chain seq x y z
N MET A 1 -11.31 5.05 18.54
CA MET A 1 -10.00 4.60 18.02
C MET A 1 -10.28 3.98 16.66
N GLY A 2 -9.54 4.38 15.62
CA GLY A 2 -9.72 3.84 14.28
C GLY A 2 -9.20 2.41 14.15
N VAL A 3 -9.35 1.84 12.96
CA VAL A 3 -8.92 0.46 12.61
C VAL A 3 -7.40 0.24 12.62
N CYS A 4 -6.60 1.29 12.84
CA CYS A 4 -5.14 1.22 12.78
C CYS A 4 -4.42 1.14 14.15
N GLY A 5 -5.16 1.09 15.26
CA GLY A 5 -4.57 0.94 16.60
C GLY A 5 -4.18 2.25 17.29
N TYR A 6 -3.54 2.13 18.46
CA TYR A 6 -3.08 3.24 19.30
C TYR A 6 -1.81 3.90 18.69
N ASP A 7 -1.72 5.24 18.72
CA ASP A 7 -0.63 6.04 18.12
C ASP A 7 -0.32 5.78 16.63
N CYS A 8 -1.33 5.29 15.91
CA CYS A 8 -1.27 4.98 14.50
C CYS A 8 -0.74 6.14 13.64
N GLN A 9 0.36 5.87 12.93
CA GLN A 9 0.94 6.75 11.91
C GLN A 9 0.55 6.30 10.49
N GLY A 10 0.15 5.03 10.34
CA GLY A 10 -0.13 4.41 9.06
C GLY A 10 -0.52 2.94 9.24
N TRP A 11 -0.62 2.23 8.11
CA TRP A 11 -0.84 0.79 8.06
C TRP A 11 0.40 0.09 7.52
N ASP A 12 0.69 -1.05 8.12
CA ASP A 12 1.52 -2.12 7.58
C ASP A 12 0.89 -3.42 8.08
N SER A 13 -0.26 -3.77 7.53
CA SER A 13 -1.10 -4.82 8.10
C SER A 13 -1.84 -5.63 7.05
N CYS A 14 -1.93 -6.93 7.34
CA CYS A 14 -2.59 -7.93 6.51
C CYS A 14 -4.06 -8.04 6.91
N PHE A 15 -4.96 -7.71 5.99
CA PHE A 15 -6.40 -7.80 6.19
C PHE A 15 -6.91 -9.12 5.64
N VAL A 16 -7.38 -9.99 6.53
CA VAL A 16 -7.99 -11.28 6.18
C VAL A 16 -9.44 -11.07 5.75
N MET A 17 -9.82 -11.63 4.59
CA MET A 17 -11.19 -11.55 4.11
C MET A 17 -12.14 -12.37 4.99
N SER A 18 -13.34 -11.84 5.25
CA SER A 18 -14.29 -12.47 6.18
C SER A 18 -14.90 -13.79 5.69
N ASP A 19 -14.85 -14.07 4.39
CA ASP A 19 -15.27 -15.34 3.79
C ASP A 19 -14.10 -15.90 2.96
N PRO A 20 -13.12 -16.62 3.56
CA PRO A 20 -12.00 -17.21 2.84
C PRO A 20 -12.24 -18.70 2.48
N PRO A 21 -11.82 -19.19 1.29
CA PRO A 21 -11.30 -18.44 0.15
C PRO A 21 -12.48 -17.91 -0.72
N GLY A 22 -13.59 -17.54 -0.08
CA GLY A 22 -14.87 -17.09 -0.62
C GLY A 22 -14.75 -15.78 -1.41
N TYR A 23 -14.08 -15.89 -2.54
CA TYR A 23 -14.02 -14.89 -3.58
C TYR A 23 -15.39 -14.77 -4.24
N HIS A 24 -16.01 -13.60 -4.11
CA HIS A 24 -17.05 -13.20 -5.06
C HIS A 24 -16.36 -12.78 -6.36
N LYS A 25 -16.34 -13.66 -7.37
CA LYS A 25 -15.66 -13.38 -8.66
C LYS A 25 -16.12 -12.12 -9.37
N ASP A 26 -17.34 -11.72 -9.04
CA ASP A 26 -18.07 -10.67 -9.73
C ASP A 26 -17.98 -9.32 -8.99
N LYS A 27 -17.25 -9.26 -7.86
CA LYS A 27 -17.12 -8.04 -7.05
C LYS A 27 -15.67 -7.76 -6.66
N PRO A 28 -15.26 -6.49 -6.57
CA PRO A 28 -13.94 -6.14 -6.07
C PRO A 28 -13.82 -6.50 -4.58
N ALA A 29 -12.67 -7.06 -4.20
CA ALA A 29 -12.30 -7.32 -2.81
C ALA A 29 -11.92 -6.02 -2.07
N LEU A 30 -11.38 -5.05 -2.80
CA LEU A 30 -10.99 -3.74 -2.27
C LEU A 30 -11.27 -2.65 -3.29
N GLU A 31 -11.73 -1.50 -2.81
CA GLU A 31 -11.84 -0.29 -3.62
C GLU A 31 -11.15 0.87 -2.92
N MET A 32 -10.40 1.67 -3.69
CA MET A 32 -9.77 2.89 -3.24
C MET A 32 -10.15 4.03 -4.17
N TYR A 33 -10.46 5.20 -3.62
CA TYR A 33 -10.94 6.32 -4.38
C TYR A 33 -10.33 7.64 -3.89
N SER A 34 -9.91 8.48 -4.83
CA SER A 34 -9.45 9.84 -4.54
C SER A 34 -10.53 10.85 -4.90
N LEU A 35 -11.10 11.50 -3.88
CA LEU A 35 -12.05 12.61 -4.06
C LEU A 35 -11.46 13.77 -4.86
N LYS A 36 -10.14 13.97 -4.78
CA LYS A 36 -9.44 15.08 -5.43
C LYS A 36 -9.27 14.88 -6.94
N SER A 37 -8.91 13.67 -7.37
CA SER A 37 -8.70 13.37 -8.79
C SER A 37 -9.92 12.71 -9.46
N GLY A 38 -10.87 12.20 -8.69
CA GLY A 38 -11.98 11.40 -9.19
C GLY A 38 -11.58 9.98 -9.64
N ILE A 39 -10.32 9.58 -9.46
CA ILE A 39 -9.82 8.26 -9.86
C ILE A 39 -10.28 7.22 -8.83
N LYS A 40 -10.81 6.10 -9.34
CA LYS A 40 -11.17 4.91 -8.56
C LYS A 40 -10.33 3.72 -9.00
N LEU A 41 -9.78 2.99 -8.04
CA LEU A 41 -9.20 1.68 -8.19
C LEU A 41 -10.16 0.65 -7.58
N SER A 42 -10.47 -0.40 -8.33
CA SER A 42 -11.25 -1.56 -7.86
C SER A 42 -10.41 -2.81 -8.13
N VAL A 43 -10.14 -3.60 -7.10
CA VAL A 43 -9.26 -4.77 -7.17
C VAL A 43 -10.07 -6.04 -7.00
N ALA A 44 -9.99 -6.95 -7.97
CA ALA A 44 -10.51 -8.31 -7.86
C ALA A 44 -9.33 -9.28 -7.72
N THR A 45 -9.41 -10.22 -6.77
CA THR A 45 -8.33 -11.17 -6.46
C THR A 45 -8.89 -12.47 -5.90
N ASN A 46 -8.18 -13.58 -6.14
CA ASN A 46 -8.46 -14.88 -5.54
C ASN A 46 -7.63 -15.17 -4.29
N GLN A 47 -6.86 -14.19 -3.82
CA GLN A 47 -6.02 -14.31 -2.62
C GLN A 47 -6.87 -14.14 -1.36
N PRO A 48 -6.58 -14.86 -0.26
CA PRO A 48 -7.39 -14.83 0.95
C PRO A 48 -7.18 -13.59 1.82
N ALA A 49 -6.12 -12.81 1.57
CA ALA A 49 -5.81 -11.61 2.31
C ALA A 49 -5.25 -10.49 1.40
N VAL A 50 -5.19 -9.28 1.98
CA VAL A 50 -4.57 -8.11 1.36
C VAL A 50 -3.71 -7.38 2.38
N GLN A 51 -2.41 -7.27 2.12
CA GLN A 51 -1.54 -6.34 2.84
C GLN A 51 -1.83 -4.92 2.37
N VAL A 52 -2.05 -4.02 3.32
CA VAL A 52 -2.09 -2.58 3.06
C VAL A 52 -0.92 -1.93 3.78
N TYR A 53 -0.02 -1.34 3.02
CA TYR A 53 1.12 -0.59 3.55
C TYR A 53 1.07 0.87 3.09
N THR A 54 1.07 1.82 4.03
CA THR A 54 0.99 3.27 3.75
C THR A 54 2.36 3.92 3.58
N CYS A 55 3.37 3.15 3.16
CA CYS A 55 4.68 3.67 2.83
C CYS A 55 5.39 4.38 4.00
N ASP A 56 5.23 3.83 5.19
CA ASP A 56 5.88 4.31 6.41
C ASP A 56 7.36 3.88 6.39
N GLY A 57 8.28 4.82 6.16
CA GLY A 57 9.72 4.57 6.16
C GLY A 57 10.36 4.45 4.77
N ILE A 58 9.68 4.87 3.70
CA ILE A 58 10.26 4.98 2.35
C ILE A 58 11.28 6.10 2.22
N ASP A 59 11.22 7.08 3.13
CA ASP A 59 12.24 8.10 3.33
C ASP A 59 12.81 7.93 4.73
N ASN A 60 14.00 7.34 4.80
CA ASN A 60 14.65 7.01 6.06
C ASN A 60 16.17 7.17 5.95
N PRO A 61 16.83 7.90 6.87
CA PRO A 61 18.28 8.12 6.81
C PRO A 61 19.12 6.83 6.82
N SER A 62 18.61 5.75 7.40
CA SER A 62 19.30 4.46 7.52
C SER A 62 18.97 3.49 6.38
N LYS A 63 17.87 3.68 5.65
CA LYS A 63 17.44 2.80 4.54
C LYS A 63 17.56 3.46 3.16
N GLY A 64 17.75 4.78 3.12
CA GLY A 64 17.74 5.59 1.91
C GLY A 64 16.37 6.16 1.59
N SER A 65 16.31 6.86 0.45
CA SER A 65 15.12 7.53 -0.07
C SER A 65 14.99 7.26 -1.56
N ILE A 66 13.78 7.33 -2.09
CA ILE A 66 13.48 7.02 -3.49
C ILE A 66 13.30 8.32 -4.29
N PRO A 67 14.12 8.58 -5.33
CA PRO A 67 13.93 9.74 -6.21
C PRO A 67 12.56 9.74 -6.87
N ARG A 68 11.90 10.91 -6.97
CA ARG A 68 10.62 11.02 -7.66
C ARG A 68 10.78 10.79 -9.15
N LYS A 69 9.75 10.18 -9.75
CA LYS A 69 9.61 10.16 -11.21
C LYS A 69 9.40 11.60 -11.71
N GLN A 70 9.87 11.91 -12.91
CA GLN A 70 9.72 13.25 -13.51
C GLN A 70 8.26 13.71 -13.54
N VAL A 71 7.33 12.81 -13.89
CA VAL A 71 5.87 13.10 -13.92
C VAL A 71 5.28 13.41 -12.54
N HIS A 72 6.01 13.15 -11.45
CA HIS A 72 5.62 13.47 -10.08
C HIS A 72 6.43 14.67 -9.51
N GLY A 73 7.08 15.45 -10.38
CA GLY A 73 7.90 16.61 -10.00
C GLY A 73 9.37 16.27 -9.70
N GLY A 74 9.82 15.06 -10.02
CA GLY A 74 11.22 14.67 -9.91
C GLY A 74 12.12 15.40 -10.91
N LYS A 75 13.39 15.54 -10.53
CA LYS A 75 14.45 16.13 -11.36
C LYS A 75 15.06 15.12 -12.33
N VAL A 76 15.83 15.60 -13.30
CA VAL A 76 16.44 14.78 -14.37
C VAL A 76 17.93 15.10 -14.51
N GLY A 77 18.68 14.22 -15.18
CA GLY A 77 20.11 14.42 -15.40
C GLY A 77 20.91 14.35 -14.09
N GLU A 78 21.80 15.32 -13.90
CA GLU A 78 22.67 15.39 -12.72
C GLU A 78 21.90 15.74 -11.42
N GLU A 79 20.67 16.23 -11.53
CA GLU A 79 19.81 16.61 -10.40
C GLU A 79 18.95 15.44 -9.89
N ILE A 80 19.05 14.23 -10.46
CA ILE A 80 18.29 13.06 -9.98
C ILE A 80 18.60 12.81 -8.50
N GLY A 81 17.56 12.72 -7.69
CA GLY A 81 17.66 12.48 -6.24
C GLY A 81 17.53 13.73 -5.37
N GLU A 82 17.52 14.94 -5.95
CA GLU A 82 17.24 16.16 -5.19
C GLU A 82 15.80 16.24 -4.66
N VAL A 83 14.87 15.55 -5.32
CA VAL A 83 13.46 15.45 -4.91
C VAL A 83 13.12 13.97 -4.76
N VAL A 84 12.75 13.58 -3.54
CA VAL A 84 12.44 12.19 -3.16
C VAL A 84 10.97 12.04 -2.76
N TYR A 85 10.46 10.81 -2.72
CA TYR A 85 9.17 10.54 -2.08
C TYR A 85 9.34 10.52 -0.56
N GLY A 86 8.50 11.27 0.15
CA GLY A 86 8.43 11.24 1.61
C GLY A 86 7.53 10.12 2.13
N ASN A 87 7.56 9.87 3.44
CA ASN A 87 6.66 8.91 4.08
C ASN A 87 5.18 9.26 3.80
N HIS A 88 4.35 8.23 3.59
CA HIS A 88 2.93 8.34 3.23
C HIS A 88 2.61 8.94 1.85
N GLU A 89 3.61 9.07 0.95
CA GLU A 89 3.36 9.50 -0.44
C GLU A 89 3.02 8.35 -1.39
N CYS A 90 2.89 7.13 -0.88
CA CYS A 90 2.32 6.00 -1.60
C CYS A 90 1.46 5.12 -0.70
N VAL A 91 0.76 4.20 -1.34
CA VAL A 91 0.09 3.07 -0.70
C VAL A 91 0.40 1.84 -1.52
N VAL A 92 0.66 0.73 -0.84
CA VAL A 92 0.86 -0.58 -1.43
C VAL A 92 -0.34 -1.45 -1.07
N LEU A 93 -0.83 -2.18 -2.07
CA LEU A 93 -1.90 -3.17 -1.94
C LEU A 93 -1.32 -4.48 -2.46
N GLU A 94 -1.03 -5.42 -1.58
CA GLU A 94 -0.47 -6.71 -1.92
C GLU A 94 -1.53 -7.76 -1.70
N MET A 95 -2.05 -8.32 -2.79
CA MET A 95 -2.98 -9.43 -2.71
C MET A 95 -2.16 -10.70 -2.51
N GLU A 96 -2.33 -11.35 -1.36
CA GLU A 96 -1.44 -12.42 -0.91
C GLU A 96 -2.15 -13.46 -0.04
N ASP A 97 -1.45 -14.57 0.23
CA ASP A 97 -1.83 -15.50 1.29
C ASP A 97 -1.55 -14.89 2.67
N TYR A 98 -1.88 -15.59 3.75
CA TYR A 98 -1.63 -15.11 5.10
C TYR A 98 -0.14 -14.86 5.35
N ILE A 99 0.18 -13.70 5.94
CA ILE A 99 1.51 -13.39 6.43
C ILE A 99 2.01 -14.53 7.33
N ASP A 100 3.20 -15.04 7.02
CA ASP A 100 3.84 -16.15 7.73
C ASP A 100 3.03 -17.46 7.75
N GLY A 101 2.12 -17.66 6.78
CA GLY A 101 1.22 -18.82 6.73
C GLY A 101 1.92 -20.18 6.66
N ILE A 102 3.14 -20.26 6.12
CA ILE A 102 3.93 -21.50 6.11
C ILE A 102 4.32 -21.93 7.53
N ASN A 103 4.50 -20.99 8.46
CA ASN A 103 4.95 -21.26 9.82
C ASN A 103 3.81 -21.23 10.87
N ASN A 104 2.58 -20.87 10.47
CA ASN A 104 1.43 -20.73 11.36
C ASN A 104 0.23 -21.56 10.85
N PRO A 105 0.20 -22.88 11.12
CA PRO A 105 -0.85 -23.78 10.65
C PRO A 105 -2.19 -23.65 11.38
#